data_AF-A0A933XNY8-F1
#
_entry.id   AF-A0A933XNY8-F1
#
_cell.length_a   1.000
_cell.length_b   1.000
_cell.length_c   1.000
_cell.angle_alpha   90.00
_cell.angle_beta   90.00
_cell.angle_gamma   90.00
#
_symmetry.space_group_name_H-M   'P 1'
#
loop_
_entity.id
_entity.type
_entity.pdbx_description
1 polymer ?
#
loop_
_entity_poly.entity_id
_entity_poly.type
_entity_poly.pdbx_seq_one_letter_code
_entity_poly.pdbx_strand_id
1 'polypeptide(L)'
;SWMPLNLHRLVGNVTFGGFIAGLIAAYMFMGAKSDEERSYYDWMGFVGNLIGVGALLFLPFMGYLLAYELCDYDASICPYMMADQLSMFFEMQGAMIGLIFLASNYYIWLSMKRIEGVERVRMSVLSMLVMIALPFVMTYTWTIFPAPDPKSLGVLLPLVLAPVVLGKVIPPLGRITVSSRVFIKVGFLMVVVGNAIWMTPHGFVATQALATEHLELPSDYGFLALMPAKNSAAFTLVFVTVMNYILYNRAIRQGTIVWGKIDFASQFVLIFLAFSAIWTMGLMGAVRSLLRKYFHTYNLLPDFTVESFTPTLSYAAWWITGITLVFYIVVSFAIVVTLRVADPKKGHAAEARPVPAGAE
;
A
#
# COMPACT_ATOMS: atom_id res chain seq x y z
N SER A 1 23.87 1.23 6.00
CA SER A 1 22.69 1.37 5.09
C SER A 1 22.62 0.42 3.88
N TRP A 2 23.71 -0.22 3.41
CA TRP A 2 23.67 -1.05 2.19
C TRP A 2 22.66 -2.23 2.24
N MET A 3 22.70 -3.03 3.31
CA MET A 3 21.84 -4.21 3.41
C MET A 3 20.34 -3.85 3.58
N PRO A 4 19.94 -2.91 4.48
CA PRO A 4 18.55 -2.44 4.54
C PRO A 4 18.03 -1.89 3.22
N LEU A 5 18.87 -1.20 2.43
CA LEU A 5 18.48 -0.71 1.11
C LEU A 5 18.17 -1.86 0.14
N ASN A 6 18.96 -2.94 0.16
CA ASN A 6 18.71 -4.11 -0.68
C ASN A 6 17.44 -4.86 -0.27
N LEU A 7 17.15 -4.98 1.03
CA LEU A 7 15.89 -5.54 1.52
C LEU A 7 14.69 -4.71 1.08
N HIS A 8 14.76 -3.39 1.23
CA HIS A 8 13.71 -2.48 0.77
C HIS A 8 13.48 -2.56 -0.75
N ARG A 9 14.56 -2.64 -1.54
CA ARG A 9 14.50 -2.82 -3.00
C ARG A 9 13.86 -4.15 -3.39
N LEU A 10 14.22 -5.24 -2.71
CA LEU A 10 13.64 -6.56 -2.97
C LEU A 10 12.12 -6.50 -2.84
N VAL A 11 11.62 -6.03 -1.69
CA VAL A 11 10.18 -5.94 -1.43
C VAL A 11 9.50 -4.96 -2.39
N GLY A 12 10.14 -3.82 -2.67
CA GLY A 12 9.64 -2.83 -3.64
C GLY A 12 9.52 -3.41 -5.06
N ASN A 13 10.50 -4.20 -5.51
CA ASN A 13 10.49 -4.84 -6.82
C ASN A 13 9.42 -5.93 -6.93
N VAL A 14 9.20 -6.72 -5.87
CA VAL A 14 8.11 -7.72 -5.86
C VAL A 14 6.74 -7.01 -5.89
N THR A 15 6.59 -5.93 -5.11
CA THR A 15 5.37 -5.11 -5.10
C THR A 15 5.07 -4.56 -6.49
N PHE A 16 6.08 -3.95 -7.12
CA PHE A 16 6.01 -3.44 -8.49
C PHE A 16 5.63 -4.54 -9.48
N GLY A 17 6.34 -5.68 -9.48
CA GLY A 17 6.09 -6.79 -10.39
C GLY A 17 4.66 -7.34 -10.28
N GLY A 18 4.14 -7.48 -9.05
CA GLY A 18 2.76 -7.91 -8.82
C GLY A 18 1.73 -6.96 -9.42
N PHE A 19 1.90 -5.65 -9.22
CA PHE A 19 1.00 -4.65 -9.81
C PHE A 19 1.12 -4.56 -11.34
N ILE A 20 2.31 -4.72 -11.91
CA ILE A 20 2.48 -4.81 -13.37
C ILE A 20 1.80 -6.06 -13.95
N ALA A 21 1.88 -7.20 -13.27
CA ALA A 21 1.13 -8.38 -13.67
C ALA A 21 -0.39 -8.11 -13.64
N GLY A 22 -0.88 -7.38 -12.63
CA GLY A 22 -2.26 -6.90 -12.56
C GLY A 22 -2.64 -5.95 -13.69
N LEU A 23 -1.76 -5.02 -14.08
CA LEU A 23 -1.94 -4.12 -15.21
C LEU A 23 -2.12 -4.89 -16.52
N ILE A 24 -1.22 -5.85 -16.78
CA ILE A 24 -1.28 -6.70 -17.96
C ILE A 24 -2.60 -7.48 -17.95
N ALA A 25 -2.93 -8.13 -16.83
CA ALA A 25 -4.18 -8.86 -16.67
C ALA A 25 -5.41 -7.99 -16.97
N ALA A 26 -5.43 -6.72 -16.53
CA ALA A 26 -6.53 -5.81 -16.83
C ALA A 26 -6.70 -5.52 -18.33
N TYR A 27 -5.60 -5.21 -19.03
CA TYR A 27 -5.65 -5.01 -20.48
C TYR A 27 -6.12 -6.27 -21.21
N MET A 28 -5.58 -7.42 -20.83
CA MET A 28 -5.92 -8.70 -21.46
C MET A 28 -7.38 -9.10 -21.16
N PHE A 29 -7.87 -8.86 -19.93
CA PHE A 29 -9.27 -9.10 -19.55
C PHE A 29 -10.23 -8.23 -20.36
N MET A 30 -9.91 -6.94 -20.55
CA MET A 30 -10.74 -6.03 -21.35
C MET A 30 -10.71 -6.37 -22.84
N GLY A 31 -9.60 -6.92 -23.34
CA GLY A 31 -9.43 -7.36 -24.73
C GLY A 31 -9.93 -8.78 -25.02
N ALA A 32 -10.26 -9.57 -23.99
CA ALA A 32 -10.63 -10.97 -24.12
C ALA A 32 -11.96 -11.14 -24.88
N LYS A 33 -11.96 -12.08 -25.83
CA LYS A 33 -13.09 -12.36 -26.73
C LYS A 33 -13.92 -13.56 -26.25
N SER A 34 -13.34 -14.45 -25.45
CA SER A 34 -14.03 -15.61 -24.87
C SER A 34 -14.18 -15.50 -23.35
N ASP A 35 -15.16 -16.22 -22.80
CA ASP A 35 -15.35 -16.31 -21.35
C ASP A 35 -14.19 -17.03 -20.66
N GLU A 36 -13.56 -18.01 -21.33
CA GLU A 36 -12.38 -18.73 -20.81
C GLU A 36 -11.17 -17.79 -20.65
N GLU A 37 -10.88 -16.96 -21.65
CA GLU A 37 -9.83 -15.94 -21.57
C GLU A 37 -10.11 -14.95 -20.43
N ARG A 38 -11.37 -14.50 -20.30
CA ARG A 38 -11.76 -13.60 -19.21
C ARG A 38 -11.56 -14.24 -17.84
N SER A 39 -11.92 -15.52 -17.68
CA SER A 39 -11.69 -16.24 -16.43
C SER A 39 -10.20 -16.35 -16.11
N TYR A 40 -9.36 -16.63 -17.10
CA TYR A 40 -7.90 -16.69 -16.92
C TYR A 40 -7.31 -15.34 -16.52
N TYR A 41 -7.66 -14.25 -17.22
CA TYR A 41 -7.10 -12.93 -16.89
C TYR A 41 -7.68 -12.35 -15.59
N ASP A 42 -8.90 -12.71 -15.20
CA ASP A 42 -9.41 -12.41 -13.85
C ASP A 42 -8.55 -13.08 -12.76
N TRP A 43 -8.23 -14.38 -12.95
CA TRP A 43 -7.31 -15.09 -12.06
C TRP A 43 -5.91 -14.46 -12.04
N MET A 44 -5.36 -14.13 -13.20
CA MET A 44 -4.06 -13.47 -13.31
C MET A 44 -4.04 -12.13 -12.57
N GLY A 45 -5.09 -11.32 -12.72
CA GLY A 45 -5.22 -10.04 -12.03
C GLY A 45 -5.32 -10.20 -10.52
N PHE A 46 -6.06 -11.21 -10.07
CA PHE A 46 -6.16 -11.54 -8.65
C PHE A 46 -4.80 -11.96 -8.06
N VAL A 47 -4.07 -12.86 -8.73
CA VAL A 47 -2.75 -13.33 -8.28
C VAL A 47 -1.74 -12.18 -8.29
N GLY A 48 -1.72 -11.36 -9.35
CA GLY A 48 -0.87 -10.17 -9.43
C GLY A 48 -1.10 -9.21 -8.27
N ASN A 49 -2.36 -8.87 -7.98
CA ASN A 49 -2.70 -8.04 -6.83
C ASN A 49 -2.33 -8.70 -5.50
N LEU A 50 -2.56 -10.02 -5.33
CA LEU A 50 -2.17 -10.75 -4.12
C LEU A 50 -0.66 -10.68 -3.87
N ILE A 51 0.16 -10.91 -4.90
CA ILE A 51 1.63 -10.81 -4.81
C ILE A 51 2.05 -9.37 -4.52
N GLY A 52 1.51 -8.41 -5.27
CA GLY A 52 1.86 -6.99 -5.14
C GLY A 52 1.57 -6.46 -3.74
N VAL A 53 0.35 -6.70 -3.25
CA VAL A 53 -0.06 -6.28 -1.91
C VAL A 53 0.61 -7.10 -0.82
N GLY A 54 0.78 -8.41 -1.03
CA GLY A 54 1.47 -9.29 -0.09
C GLY A 54 2.90 -8.79 0.20
N ALA A 55 3.64 -8.39 -0.83
CA ALA A 55 4.93 -7.75 -0.67
C ALA A 55 4.82 -6.34 -0.04
N LEU A 56 3.86 -5.52 -0.50
CA LEU A 56 3.64 -4.18 0.03
C LEU A 56 3.44 -4.16 1.55
N LEU A 57 2.82 -5.18 2.15
CA LEU A 57 2.64 -5.28 3.59
C LEU A 57 3.96 -5.25 4.37
N PHE A 58 5.06 -5.72 3.78
CA PHE A 58 6.39 -5.69 4.40
C PHE A 58 7.16 -4.39 4.13
N LEU A 59 6.74 -3.61 3.14
CA LEU A 59 7.46 -2.44 2.66
C LEU A 59 7.60 -1.33 3.72
N PRO A 60 6.58 -1.00 4.54
CA PRO A 60 6.73 -0.04 5.63
C PRO A 60 7.81 -0.43 6.63
N PHE A 61 7.90 -1.71 6.99
CA PHE A 61 8.91 -2.21 7.93
C PHE A 61 10.33 -2.10 7.35
N MET A 62 10.51 -2.49 6.09
CA MET A 62 11.81 -2.36 5.41
C MET A 62 12.19 -0.90 5.18
N GLY A 63 11.22 -0.04 4.91
CA GLY A 63 11.41 1.41 4.81
C GLY A 63 11.83 2.03 6.13
N TYR A 64 11.20 1.63 7.25
CA TYR A 64 11.56 2.11 8.58
C TYR A 64 12.98 1.66 8.98
N LEU A 65 13.33 0.40 8.71
CA LEU A 65 14.69 -0.12 8.94
C LEU A 65 15.73 0.68 8.13
N LEU A 66 15.44 0.96 6.86
CA LEU A 66 16.32 1.76 6.01
C LEU A 66 16.45 3.20 6.53
N ALA A 67 15.34 3.83 6.93
CA ALA A 67 15.33 5.18 7.47
C ALA A 67 16.16 5.26 8.75
N TYR A 68 15.93 4.36 9.71
CA TYR A 68 16.68 4.28 10.96
C TYR A 68 18.20 4.21 10.72
N GLU A 69 18.63 3.30 9.84
CA GLU A 69 20.03 3.11 9.51
C GLU A 69 20.66 4.31 8.76
N LEU A 70 19.87 5.05 7.97
CA LEU A 70 20.33 6.29 7.35
C LEU A 70 20.52 7.41 8.39
N CYS A 71 19.59 7.51 9.34
CA CYS A 71 19.65 8.49 10.42
C CYS A 71 20.79 8.22 11.40
N ASP A 72 21.10 6.94 11.67
CA ASP A 72 22.23 6.55 12.52
C ASP A 72 23.57 6.78 11.83
N TYR A 73 23.64 6.54 10.52
CA TYR A 73 24.84 6.81 9.72
C TYR A 73 25.18 8.31 9.63
N ASP A 74 24.18 9.17 9.44
CA ASP A 74 24.37 10.62 9.40
C ASP A 74 23.13 11.32 9.99
N ALA A 75 23.32 11.89 11.20
CA ALA A 75 22.25 12.57 11.93
C ALA A 75 21.64 13.75 11.16
N SER A 76 22.36 14.34 10.21
CA SER A 76 21.87 15.45 9.38
C SER A 76 20.93 15.00 8.25
N ILE A 77 20.87 13.70 7.93
CA ILE A 77 19.92 13.15 6.96
C ILE A 77 18.50 13.12 7.55
N CYS A 78 18.38 12.75 8.83
CA CYS A 78 17.08 12.60 9.50
C CYS A 78 16.20 13.86 9.44
N PRO A 79 16.65 15.04 9.92
CA PRO A 79 15.84 16.25 9.84
C PRO A 79 15.62 16.71 8.39
N TYR A 80 16.60 16.48 7.50
CA TYR A 80 16.47 16.81 6.08
C TYR A 80 15.35 16.03 5.38
N MET A 81 15.23 14.74 5.72
CA MET A 81 14.16 13.85 5.26
C MET A 81 12.80 14.18 5.86
N MET A 82 12.74 14.27 7.19
CA MET A 82 11.48 14.14 7.92
C MET A 82 10.85 15.47 8.31
N ALA A 83 11.65 16.53 8.45
CA ALA A 83 11.19 17.83 8.93
C ALA A 83 11.39 18.93 7.89
N ASP A 84 12.46 18.89 7.10
CA ASP A 84 12.88 20.00 6.25
C ASP A 84 12.59 19.77 4.75
N GLN A 85 13.56 19.98 3.85
CA GLN A 85 13.31 20.10 2.40
C GLN A 85 12.63 18.90 1.75
N LEU A 86 12.84 17.68 2.27
CA LEU A 86 12.23 16.48 1.72
C LEU A 86 10.95 16.05 2.47
N SER A 87 10.56 16.74 3.53
CA SER A 87 9.37 16.38 4.33
C SER A 87 8.13 16.20 3.46
N MET A 88 7.84 17.16 2.58
CA MET A 88 6.71 17.10 1.64
C MET A 88 6.79 15.93 0.66
N PHE A 89 8.00 15.48 0.27
CA PHE A 89 8.16 14.27 -0.54
C PHE A 89 7.76 13.03 0.26
N PHE A 90 8.13 12.95 1.55
CA PHE A 90 7.73 11.85 2.42
C PHE A 90 6.23 11.87 2.75
N GLU A 91 5.61 13.06 2.89
CA GLU A 91 4.15 13.15 3.02
C GLU A 91 3.45 12.64 1.76
N MET A 92 3.95 13.04 0.58
CA MET A 92 3.42 12.57 -0.69
C MET A 92 3.63 11.07 -0.87
N GLN A 93 4.76 10.52 -0.39
CA GLN A 93 4.98 9.07 -0.35
C GLN A 93 3.91 8.39 0.51
N GLY A 94 3.64 8.92 1.71
CA GLY A 94 2.60 8.43 2.59
C GLY A 94 1.22 8.45 1.93
N ALA A 95 0.86 9.56 1.27
CA ALA A 95 -0.38 9.70 0.53
C ALA A 95 -0.52 8.64 -0.58
N MET A 96 0.53 8.41 -1.36
CA MET A 96 0.50 7.42 -2.43
C MET A 96 0.43 5.99 -1.92
N ILE A 97 1.19 5.64 -0.89
CA ILE A 97 1.10 4.32 -0.23
C ILE A 97 -0.32 4.12 0.32
N GLY A 98 -0.89 5.16 0.91
CA GLY A 98 -2.26 5.19 1.38
C GLY A 98 -3.31 4.93 0.29
N LEU A 99 -3.13 5.55 -0.87
CA LEU A 99 -3.98 5.32 -2.04
C LEU A 99 -3.82 3.90 -2.61
N ILE A 100 -2.61 3.35 -2.61
CA ILE A 100 -2.36 1.97 -3.02
C ILE A 100 -3.11 1.02 -2.09
N PHE A 101 -2.98 1.18 -0.77
CA PHE A 101 -3.75 0.37 0.20
C PHE A 101 -5.26 0.52 0.00
N LEU A 102 -5.77 1.74 -0.21
CA LEU A 102 -7.18 1.97 -0.47
C LEU A 102 -7.66 1.23 -1.73
N ALA A 103 -6.94 1.37 -2.83
CA ALA A 103 -7.26 0.72 -4.09
C ALA A 103 -7.16 -0.82 -3.99
N SER A 104 -6.17 -1.35 -3.28
CA SER A 104 -6.03 -2.79 -3.05
C SER A 104 -7.18 -3.36 -2.23
N ASN A 105 -7.59 -2.67 -1.16
CA ASN A 105 -8.75 -3.08 -0.38
C ASN A 105 -10.05 -2.96 -1.20
N TYR A 106 -10.15 -1.94 -2.06
CA TYR A 106 -11.25 -1.79 -3.02
C TYR A 106 -11.32 -2.93 -4.02
N TYR A 107 -10.17 -3.34 -4.58
CA TYR A 107 -10.08 -4.50 -5.45
C TYR A 107 -10.55 -5.78 -4.74
N ILE A 108 -10.11 -6.03 -3.50
CA ILE A 108 -10.54 -7.20 -2.71
C ILE A 108 -12.06 -7.18 -2.50
N TRP A 109 -12.64 -6.01 -2.23
CA TRP A 109 -14.10 -5.87 -2.11
C TRP A 109 -14.84 -6.21 -3.40
N LEU A 110 -14.39 -5.68 -4.55
CA LEU A 110 -14.96 -6.03 -5.85
C LEU A 110 -14.81 -7.53 -6.14
N SER A 111 -13.66 -8.10 -5.81
CA SER A 111 -13.36 -9.52 -5.95
C SER A 111 -14.26 -10.40 -5.06
N MET A 112 -14.67 -9.95 -3.89
CA MET A 112 -15.60 -10.72 -3.06
C MET A 112 -17.01 -10.81 -3.63
N LYS A 113 -17.44 -9.85 -4.46
CA LYS A 113 -18.78 -9.88 -5.06
C LYS A 113 -18.99 -11.06 -6.00
N ARG A 114 -17.92 -11.62 -6.58
CA ARG A 114 -17.96 -12.82 -7.44
C ARG A 114 -17.87 -14.15 -6.68
N ILE A 115 -17.84 -14.12 -5.35
CA ILE A 115 -17.80 -15.33 -4.52
C ILE A 115 -19.22 -15.67 -4.08
N GLU A 116 -19.74 -16.79 -4.56
CA GLU A 116 -21.03 -17.32 -4.14
C GLU A 116 -20.96 -17.77 -2.68
N GLY A 117 -21.96 -17.41 -1.86
CA GLY A 117 -22.00 -17.78 -0.44
C GLY A 117 -21.25 -16.83 0.51
N VAL A 118 -20.65 -15.74 0.00
CA VAL A 118 -19.93 -14.73 0.81
C VAL A 118 -20.78 -14.09 1.91
N GLU A 119 -22.11 -14.11 1.77
CA GLU A 119 -23.06 -13.58 2.76
C GLU A 119 -23.09 -14.37 4.06
N ARG A 120 -22.70 -15.65 4.00
CA ARG A 120 -22.60 -16.53 5.17
C ARG A 120 -21.33 -16.29 5.98
N VAL A 121 -20.35 -15.60 5.40
CA VAL A 121 -19.06 -15.33 6.02
C VAL A 121 -19.22 -14.28 7.11
N ARG A 122 -18.76 -14.62 8.31
CA ARG A 122 -18.80 -13.76 9.49
C ARG A 122 -17.39 -13.52 10.02
N MET A 123 -17.14 -12.34 10.59
CA MET A 123 -15.87 -11.99 11.25
C MET A 123 -16.11 -11.68 12.72
N SER A 124 -15.09 -11.86 13.56
CA SER A 124 -15.19 -11.52 14.99
C SER A 124 -15.40 -10.02 15.17
N VAL A 125 -16.31 -9.63 16.07
CA VAL A 125 -16.46 -8.22 16.48
C VAL A 125 -15.17 -7.66 17.08
N LEU A 126 -14.38 -8.49 17.77
CA LEU A 126 -13.10 -8.05 18.35
C LEU A 126 -12.12 -7.58 17.28
N SER A 127 -12.06 -8.24 16.12
CA SER A 127 -11.23 -7.79 15.01
C SER A 127 -11.61 -6.39 14.53
N MET A 128 -12.92 -6.09 14.50
CA MET A 128 -13.44 -4.79 14.11
C MET A 128 -13.17 -3.72 15.18
N LEU A 129 -13.34 -4.05 16.47
CA LEU A 129 -13.03 -3.14 17.57
C LEU A 129 -11.54 -2.80 17.63
N VAL A 130 -10.67 -3.79 17.47
CA VAL A 130 -9.22 -3.56 17.39
C VAL A 130 -8.88 -2.69 16.20
N MET A 131 -9.47 -2.94 15.04
CA MET A 131 -9.26 -2.11 13.84
C MET A 131 -9.59 -0.63 14.08
N ILE A 132 -10.65 -0.33 14.82
CA ILE A 132 -11.05 1.04 15.17
C ILE A 132 -10.14 1.63 16.25
N ALA A 133 -9.80 0.84 17.28
CA ALA A 133 -9.01 1.31 18.42
C ALA A 133 -7.52 1.50 18.09
N LEU A 134 -7.01 0.73 17.13
CA LEU A 134 -5.59 0.68 16.77
C LEU A 134 -4.97 2.07 16.53
N PRO A 135 -5.52 2.94 15.66
CA PRO A 135 -4.88 4.23 15.38
C PRO A 135 -4.77 5.13 16.62
N PHE A 136 -5.73 5.05 17.55
CA PHE A 136 -5.75 5.89 18.75
C PHE A 136 -4.81 5.36 19.83
N VAL A 137 -4.93 4.07 20.16
CA VAL A 137 -4.11 3.43 21.20
C VAL A 137 -2.64 3.42 20.79
N MET A 138 -2.36 3.20 19.51
CA MET A 138 -1.00 3.14 18.99
C MET A 138 -0.33 4.50 18.94
N THR A 139 -1.06 5.54 18.52
CA THR A 139 -0.55 6.93 18.61
C THR A 139 -0.23 7.30 20.06
N TYR A 140 -1.17 7.07 20.98
CA TYR A 140 -0.96 7.36 22.40
C TYR A 140 0.23 6.60 22.99
N THR A 141 0.32 5.29 22.71
CA THR A 141 1.40 4.43 23.23
C THR A 141 2.76 4.88 22.73
N TRP A 142 2.89 5.22 21.44
CA TRP A 142 4.16 5.67 20.86
C TRP A 142 4.54 7.11 21.17
N THR A 143 3.59 7.94 21.59
CA THR A 143 3.90 9.25 22.17
C THR A 143 4.56 9.11 23.55
N ILE A 144 4.17 8.10 24.34
CA ILE A 144 4.74 7.85 25.68
C ILE A 144 5.99 6.97 25.62
N PHE A 145 5.95 5.93 24.79
CA PHE A 145 7.02 4.94 24.61
C PHE A 145 7.41 4.87 23.12
N PRO A 146 8.27 5.77 22.63
CA PRO A 146 8.66 5.81 21.22
C PRO A 146 9.32 4.50 20.77
N ALA A 147 8.99 4.05 19.55
CA ALA A 147 9.69 2.91 18.95
C ALA A 147 11.20 3.22 18.80
N PRO A 148 12.13 2.29 19.11
CA PRO A 148 11.91 0.85 19.35
C PRO A 148 11.76 0.43 20.83
N ASP A 149 11.30 1.30 21.75
CA ASP A 149 11.17 0.94 23.18
C ASP A 149 10.32 -0.34 23.36
N PRO A 150 10.89 -1.42 23.95
CA PRO A 150 10.18 -2.67 24.19
C PRO A 150 8.89 -2.52 25.01
N LYS A 151 8.78 -1.49 25.85
CA LYS A 151 7.56 -1.22 26.63
C LYS A 151 6.35 -0.94 25.73
N SER A 152 6.56 -0.34 24.56
CA SER A 152 5.49 -0.12 23.57
C SER A 152 4.91 -1.46 23.09
N LEU A 153 5.74 -2.50 22.95
CA LEU A 153 5.29 -3.83 22.54
C LEU A 153 4.42 -4.50 23.61
N GLY A 154 4.63 -4.18 24.89
CA GLY A 154 3.83 -4.69 26.01
C GLY A 154 2.35 -4.29 25.92
N VAL A 155 2.02 -3.18 25.24
CA VAL A 155 0.64 -2.72 25.01
C VAL A 155 0.15 -3.14 23.62
N LEU A 156 0.99 -2.96 22.60
CA LEU A 156 0.57 -3.12 21.20
C LEU A 156 0.44 -4.58 20.76
N LEU A 157 1.31 -5.49 21.24
CA LEU A 157 1.20 -6.90 20.90
C LEU A 157 -0.10 -7.53 21.44
N PRO A 158 -0.47 -7.35 22.72
CA PRO A 158 -1.77 -7.82 23.20
C PRO A 158 -2.94 -7.23 22.43
N LEU A 159 -2.90 -5.94 22.05
CA LEU A 159 -3.96 -5.29 21.28
C LEU A 159 -4.17 -5.95 19.91
N VAL A 160 -3.09 -6.16 19.15
CA VAL A 160 -3.16 -6.79 17.81
C VAL A 160 -3.57 -8.26 17.90
N LEU A 161 -3.13 -8.97 18.93
CA LEU A 161 -3.44 -10.38 19.15
C LEU A 161 -4.79 -10.61 19.84
N ALA A 162 -5.40 -9.57 20.41
CA ALA A 162 -6.67 -9.65 21.13
C ALA A 162 -7.77 -10.40 20.37
N PRO A 163 -7.99 -10.21 19.06
CA PRO A 163 -9.04 -10.93 18.35
C PRO A 163 -8.82 -12.45 18.29
N VAL A 164 -7.57 -12.89 18.32
CA VAL A 164 -7.19 -14.32 18.25
C VAL A 164 -7.16 -14.95 19.65
N VAL A 165 -6.66 -14.21 20.64
CA VAL A 165 -6.48 -14.71 22.02
C VAL A 165 -7.77 -14.58 22.82
N LEU A 166 -8.35 -13.37 22.92
CA LEU A 166 -9.55 -13.14 23.74
C LEU A 166 -10.77 -13.85 23.16
N GLY A 167 -10.85 -13.98 21.84
CA GLY A 167 -11.92 -14.74 21.18
C GLY A 167 -11.92 -16.24 21.55
N LYS A 168 -10.76 -16.81 21.92
CA LYS A 168 -10.62 -18.19 22.38
C LYS A 168 -10.77 -18.33 23.90
N VAL A 169 -10.25 -17.37 24.65
CA VAL A 169 -10.22 -17.39 26.12
C VAL A 169 -11.58 -17.00 26.73
N ILE A 170 -12.34 -16.13 26.06
CA ILE A 170 -13.65 -15.65 26.53
C ILE A 170 -14.73 -16.06 25.51
N PRO A 171 -15.33 -17.26 25.67
CA PRO A 171 -16.33 -17.79 24.74
C PRO A 171 -17.51 -16.87 24.39
N PRO A 172 -18.11 -16.09 25.34
CA PRO A 172 -19.21 -15.20 24.98
C PRO A 172 -18.76 -14.05 24.06
N LEU A 173 -17.55 -13.52 24.24
CA LEU A 173 -16.98 -12.48 23.37
C LEU A 173 -16.65 -13.02 21.98
N GLY A 174 -16.11 -14.24 21.90
CA GLY A 174 -15.77 -14.91 20.64
C GLY A 174 -16.97 -15.28 19.77
N ARG A 175 -18.17 -15.42 20.36
CA ARG A 175 -19.41 -15.72 19.64
C ARG A 175 -20.03 -14.51 18.95
N ILE A 176 -19.65 -13.28 19.32
CA ILE A 176 -20.18 -12.07 18.71
C ILE A 176 -19.48 -11.85 17.37
N THR A 177 -20.25 -11.94 16.29
CA THR A 177 -19.74 -11.80 14.93
C THR A 177 -20.48 -10.75 14.13
N VAL A 178 -19.77 -10.11 13.21
CA VAL A 178 -20.30 -9.15 12.24
C VAL A 178 -20.32 -9.76 10.84
N SER A 179 -21.22 -9.26 10.00
CA SER A 179 -21.26 -9.65 8.60
C SER A 179 -20.03 -9.14 7.85
N SER A 180 -19.62 -9.89 6.82
CA SER A 180 -18.54 -9.51 5.91
C SER A 180 -18.73 -8.08 5.37
N ARG A 181 -19.94 -7.73 4.94
CA ARG A 181 -20.27 -6.38 4.41
C ARG A 181 -20.01 -5.25 5.41
N VAL A 182 -20.41 -5.42 6.68
CA VAL A 182 -20.17 -4.39 7.71
C VAL A 182 -18.69 -4.27 8.00
N PHE A 183 -18.01 -5.41 8.15
CA PHE A 183 -16.57 -5.46 8.42
C PHE A 183 -15.75 -4.71 7.36
N ILE A 184 -16.04 -4.95 6.08
CA ILE A 184 -15.37 -4.29 4.96
C ILE A 184 -15.63 -2.79 4.95
N LYS A 185 -16.88 -2.36 5.18
CA LYS A 185 -17.24 -0.93 5.21
C LYS A 185 -16.48 -0.20 6.31
N VAL A 186 -16.41 -0.80 7.50
CA VAL A 186 -15.60 -0.28 8.61
C VAL A 186 -14.13 -0.26 8.22
N GLY A 187 -13.61 -1.31 7.60
CA GLY A 187 -12.25 -1.34 7.07
C GLY A 187 -11.96 -0.20 6.09
N PHE A 188 -12.84 0.07 5.12
CA PHE A 188 -12.68 1.21 4.21
C PHE A 188 -12.67 2.54 4.95
N LEU A 189 -13.58 2.73 5.90
CA LEU A 189 -13.59 3.95 6.72
C LEU A 189 -12.25 4.11 7.45
N MET A 190 -11.73 3.03 8.05
CA MET A 190 -10.45 3.08 8.76
C MET A 190 -9.26 3.32 7.84
N VAL A 191 -9.29 2.84 6.60
CA VAL A 191 -8.28 3.18 5.58
C VAL A 191 -8.34 4.66 5.24
N VAL A 192 -9.54 5.23 5.04
CA VAL A 192 -9.72 6.66 4.78
C VAL A 192 -9.22 7.50 5.96
N VAL A 193 -9.57 7.11 7.20
CA VAL A 193 -9.11 7.76 8.42
C VAL A 193 -7.58 7.67 8.55
N GLY A 194 -7.00 6.49 8.34
CA GLY A 194 -5.54 6.31 8.35
C GLY A 194 -4.84 7.18 7.31
N ASN A 195 -5.37 7.24 6.09
CA ASN A 195 -4.84 8.10 5.04
C ASN A 195 -4.93 9.59 5.41
N ALA A 196 -6.04 10.03 6.00
CA ALA A 196 -6.19 11.42 6.46
C ALA A 196 -5.17 11.77 7.55
N ILE A 197 -4.95 10.87 8.52
CA ILE A 197 -3.92 11.05 9.56
C ILE A 197 -2.53 11.14 8.93
N TRP A 198 -2.19 10.23 8.01
CA TRP A 198 -0.88 10.21 7.37
C TRP A 198 -0.63 11.47 6.53
N MET A 199 -1.66 11.97 5.83
CA MET A 199 -1.57 13.17 4.99
C MET A 199 -1.51 14.49 5.78
N THR A 200 -1.54 14.45 7.11
CA THR A 200 -1.54 15.66 7.95
C THR A 200 -0.10 16.16 8.13
N PRO A 201 0.30 17.27 7.47
CA PRO A 201 1.67 17.77 7.54
C PRO A 201 1.89 18.60 8.81
N HIS A 202 3.13 18.72 9.29
CA HIS A 202 3.43 19.62 10.42
C HIS A 202 3.13 21.10 10.10
N GLY A 203 3.43 21.51 8.87
CA GLY A 203 3.07 22.81 8.34
C GLY A 203 3.05 22.77 6.82
N PHE A 204 2.32 23.70 6.21
CA PHE A 204 2.19 23.81 4.75
C PHE A 204 3.32 24.65 4.15
N VAL A 205 4.57 24.23 4.42
CA VAL A 205 5.78 24.97 4.01
C VAL A 205 6.78 24.05 3.32
N ALA A 206 7.56 24.62 2.40
CA ALA A 206 8.59 23.88 1.67
C ALA A 206 9.81 23.54 2.55
N THR A 207 10.09 24.37 3.56
CA THR A 207 11.18 24.19 4.53
C THR A 207 10.73 24.74 5.88
N GLN A 208 11.29 24.23 6.99
CA GLN A 208 10.94 24.74 8.33
C GLN A 208 11.40 26.18 8.55
N ALA A 209 12.40 26.64 7.80
CA ALA A 209 12.83 28.03 7.85
C ALA A 209 11.75 29.03 7.40
N LEU A 210 10.73 28.56 6.67
CA LEU A 210 9.59 29.36 6.20
C LEU A 210 8.34 29.17 7.07
N ALA A 211 8.42 28.37 8.15
CA ALA A 211 7.30 28.13 9.04
C ALA A 211 6.88 29.41 9.77
N THR A 212 5.59 29.69 9.78
CA THR A 212 4.96 30.76 10.55
C THR A 212 3.74 30.17 11.25
N GLU A 213 3.30 30.79 12.34
CA GLU A 213 2.16 30.31 13.14
C GLU A 213 0.90 30.07 12.28
N HIS A 214 0.69 30.86 11.22
CA HIS A 214 -0.44 30.72 10.30
C HIS A 214 -0.31 29.60 9.26
N LEU A 215 0.90 29.07 9.06
CA LEU A 215 1.19 28.00 8.11
C LEU A 215 1.35 26.63 8.79
N GLU A 216 1.39 26.61 10.12
CA GLU A 216 1.42 25.40 10.94
C GLU A 216 0.02 24.94 11.32
N LEU A 217 -0.11 23.67 11.68
CA LEU A 217 -1.35 23.18 12.28
C LEU A 217 -1.61 23.86 13.63
N PRO A 218 -2.87 24.14 13.98
CA PRO A 218 -3.21 24.57 15.33
C PRO A 218 -2.67 23.60 16.38
N SER A 219 -2.18 24.12 17.50
CA SER A 219 -1.51 23.35 18.57
C SER A 219 -2.32 22.14 19.05
N ASP A 220 -3.65 22.26 19.12
CA ASP A 220 -4.56 21.19 19.51
C ASP A 220 -4.52 19.97 18.57
N TYR A 221 -4.18 20.18 17.29
CA TYR A 221 -4.09 19.13 16.27
C TYR A 221 -2.65 18.76 15.90
N GLY A 222 -1.65 19.44 16.47
CA GLY A 222 -0.23 19.20 16.16
C GLY A 222 0.22 17.75 16.39
N PHE A 223 -0.43 17.02 17.31
CA PHE A 223 -0.14 15.62 17.56
C PHE A 223 -0.37 14.70 16.34
N LEU A 224 -1.26 15.08 15.40
CA LEU A 224 -1.54 14.31 14.19
C LEU A 224 -0.39 14.36 13.18
N ALA A 225 0.42 15.42 13.21
CA ALA A 225 1.59 15.56 12.34
C ALA A 225 2.84 14.84 12.87
N LEU A 226 2.78 14.31 14.10
CA LEU A 226 3.93 13.64 14.71
C LEU A 226 4.14 12.23 14.13
N MET A 227 5.40 11.77 14.19
CA MET A 227 5.76 10.41 13.76
C MET A 227 4.95 9.28 14.40
N PRO A 228 4.59 9.32 15.70
CA PRO A 228 3.68 8.34 16.28
C PRO A 228 2.34 8.21 15.53
N ALA A 229 1.72 9.32 15.14
CA ALA A 229 0.45 9.32 14.41
C ALA A 229 0.61 8.76 12.99
N LYS A 230 1.67 9.16 12.28
CA LYS A 230 1.97 8.65 10.93
C LYS A 230 2.27 7.15 10.92
N ASN A 231 3.06 6.68 11.87
CA ASN A 231 3.34 5.25 12.01
C ASN A 231 2.05 4.49 12.38
N SER A 232 1.23 5.06 13.27
CA SER A 232 -0.05 4.48 13.67
C SER A 232 -1.01 4.33 12.49
N ALA A 233 -1.07 5.35 11.61
CA ALA A 233 -1.79 5.29 10.35
C ALA A 233 -1.27 4.16 9.45
N ALA A 234 0.04 4.09 9.22
CA ALA A 234 0.65 3.04 8.39
C ALA A 234 0.33 1.63 8.89
N PHE A 235 0.44 1.39 10.20
CA PHE A 235 0.10 0.10 10.81
C PHE A 235 -1.39 -0.20 10.74
N THR A 236 -2.25 0.82 10.84
CA THR A 236 -3.69 0.66 10.64
C THR A 236 -4.01 0.21 9.22
N LEU A 237 -3.37 0.79 8.20
CA LEU A 237 -3.54 0.36 6.81
C LEU A 237 -3.11 -1.09 6.59
N VAL A 238 -1.95 -1.47 7.14
CA VAL A 238 -1.45 -2.86 7.11
C VAL A 238 -2.45 -3.79 7.79
N PHE A 239 -2.89 -3.45 9.02
CA PHE A 239 -3.80 -4.28 9.79
C PHE A 239 -5.14 -4.47 9.09
N VAL A 240 -5.77 -3.40 8.59
CA VAL A 240 -7.02 -3.48 7.82
C VAL A 240 -6.85 -4.39 6.61
N THR A 241 -5.75 -4.23 5.88
CA THR A 241 -5.47 -5.03 4.68
C THR A 241 -5.30 -6.50 5.01
N VAL A 242 -4.53 -6.83 6.05
CA VAL A 242 -4.37 -8.21 6.54
C VAL A 242 -5.74 -8.80 6.95
N MET A 243 -6.55 -8.03 7.68
CA MET A 243 -7.89 -8.47 8.07
C MET A 243 -8.80 -8.72 6.87
N ASN A 244 -8.73 -7.89 5.84
CA ASN A 244 -9.49 -8.07 4.60
C ASN A 244 -9.03 -9.32 3.83
N TYR A 245 -7.73 -9.63 3.83
CA TYR A 245 -7.23 -10.90 3.27
C TYR A 245 -7.66 -12.12 4.08
N ILE A 246 -7.72 -12.04 5.40
CA ILE A 246 -8.25 -13.11 6.25
C ILE A 246 -9.74 -13.34 5.93
N LEU A 247 -10.52 -12.27 5.82
CA LEU A 247 -11.92 -12.34 5.41
C LEU A 247 -12.06 -12.97 4.02
N TYR A 248 -11.24 -12.54 3.07
CA TYR A 248 -11.23 -13.08 1.71
C TYR A 248 -10.90 -14.57 1.68
N ASN A 249 -9.85 -14.99 2.39
CA ASN A 249 -9.47 -16.39 2.53
C ASN A 249 -10.59 -17.23 3.16
N ARG A 250 -11.35 -16.66 4.10
CA ARG A 250 -12.54 -17.32 4.64
C ARG A 250 -13.66 -17.42 3.59
N ALA A 251 -13.85 -16.40 2.77
CA ALA A 251 -14.85 -16.40 1.71
C ALA A 251 -14.57 -17.46 0.65
N ILE A 252 -13.34 -17.59 0.17
CA ILE A 252 -12.97 -18.63 -0.82
C ILE A 252 -13.03 -20.05 -0.26
N ARG A 253 -12.92 -20.23 1.07
CA ARG A 253 -13.04 -21.55 1.71
C ARG A 253 -14.49 -21.96 1.97
N GLN A 254 -15.41 -21.00 2.11
CA GLN A 254 -16.81 -21.24 2.44
C GLN A 254 -17.74 -21.10 1.23
N GLY A 255 -17.22 -20.61 0.11
CA GLY A 255 -17.96 -20.28 -1.09
C GLY A 255 -17.21 -20.69 -2.35
N THR A 256 -17.83 -20.45 -3.49
CA THR A 256 -17.27 -20.78 -4.82
C THR A 256 -16.95 -19.49 -5.55
N ILE A 257 -15.71 -19.35 -6.01
CA ILE A 257 -15.28 -18.20 -6.79
C ILE A 257 -15.66 -18.38 -8.26
N VAL A 258 -16.40 -17.43 -8.82
CA VAL A 258 -16.80 -17.45 -10.24
C VAL A 258 -15.87 -16.56 -11.05
N TRP A 259 -14.81 -17.16 -11.60
CA TRP A 259 -13.81 -16.46 -12.41
C TRP A 259 -14.41 -15.90 -13.70
N GLY A 260 -13.99 -14.69 -14.08
CA GLY A 260 -14.46 -14.00 -15.29
C GLY A 260 -15.72 -13.17 -15.07
N LYS A 261 -16.35 -13.27 -13.89
CA LYS A 261 -17.53 -12.47 -13.47
C LYS A 261 -17.17 -11.38 -12.45
N ILE A 262 -15.90 -10.99 -12.37
CA ILE A 262 -15.50 -9.83 -11.57
C ILE A 262 -16.15 -8.54 -12.10
N ASP A 263 -16.48 -7.62 -11.19
CA ASP A 263 -16.97 -6.29 -11.52
C ASP A 263 -15.98 -5.56 -12.46
N PHE A 264 -16.46 -5.00 -13.57
CA PHE A 264 -15.61 -4.34 -14.57
C PHE A 264 -14.80 -3.18 -13.98
N ALA A 265 -15.30 -2.53 -12.91
CA ALA A 265 -14.58 -1.48 -12.20
C ALA A 265 -13.19 -1.96 -11.70
N SER A 266 -13.03 -3.25 -11.41
CA SER A 266 -11.78 -3.83 -10.92
C SER A 266 -10.59 -3.68 -11.87
N GLN A 267 -10.83 -3.61 -13.17
CA GLN A 267 -9.76 -3.48 -14.17
C GLN A 267 -9.13 -2.10 -14.10
N PHE A 268 -9.95 -1.06 -13.89
CA PHE A 268 -9.45 0.30 -13.62
C PHE A 268 -8.69 0.38 -12.31
N VAL A 269 -9.07 -0.40 -11.30
CA VAL A 269 -8.36 -0.47 -10.02
C VAL A 269 -6.98 -1.08 -10.20
N LEU A 270 -6.84 -2.17 -10.96
CA LEU A 270 -5.55 -2.78 -11.28
C LEU A 270 -4.64 -1.82 -12.07
N ILE A 271 -5.22 -1.10 -13.04
CA ILE A 271 -4.52 -0.06 -13.78
C ILE A 271 -4.04 1.07 -12.85
N PHE A 272 -4.92 1.54 -11.96
CA PHE A 272 -4.58 2.57 -10.99
C PHE A 272 -3.49 2.14 -10.00
N LEU A 273 -3.52 0.88 -9.55
CA LEU A 273 -2.52 0.32 -8.64
C LEU A 273 -1.13 0.33 -9.27
N ALA A 274 -1.01 -0.14 -10.51
CA ALA A 274 0.25 -0.09 -11.24
C ALA A 274 0.74 1.35 -11.47
N PHE A 275 -0.16 2.27 -11.81
CA PHE A 275 0.18 3.69 -12.01
C PHE A 275 0.72 4.29 -10.72
N SER A 276 0.00 4.08 -9.62
CA SER A 276 0.39 4.57 -8.30
C SER A 276 1.71 3.98 -7.84
N ALA A 277 1.96 2.70 -8.11
CA ALA A 277 3.23 2.04 -7.78
C ALA A 277 4.40 2.63 -8.59
N ILE A 278 4.26 2.79 -9.91
CA ILE A 278 5.29 3.40 -10.76
C ILE A 278 5.59 4.84 -10.31
N TRP A 279 4.54 5.62 -10.09
CA TRP A 279 4.67 7.00 -9.65
C TRP A 279 5.40 7.09 -8.31
N THR A 280 5.05 6.22 -7.35
CA THR A 280 5.72 6.12 -6.04
C THR A 280 7.19 5.71 -6.18
N MET A 281 7.51 4.80 -7.10
CA MET A 281 8.90 4.43 -7.37
C MET A 281 9.70 5.61 -7.97
N GLY A 282 9.08 6.41 -8.83
CA GLY A 282 9.66 7.66 -9.35
C GLY A 282 9.91 8.68 -8.24
N LEU A 283 8.93 8.90 -7.35
CA LEU A 283 9.06 9.77 -6.19
C LEU A 283 10.22 9.34 -5.28
N MET A 284 10.31 8.05 -4.93
CA MET A 284 11.38 7.56 -4.05
C MET A 284 12.73 7.46 -4.75
N GLY A 285 12.75 7.33 -6.08
CA GLY A 285 13.95 7.53 -6.89
C GLY A 285 14.48 8.96 -6.79
N ALA A 286 13.59 9.96 -6.87
CA ALA A 286 13.94 11.36 -6.69
C ALA A 286 14.49 11.61 -5.28
N VAL A 287 13.78 11.19 -4.23
CA VAL A 287 14.24 11.30 -2.83
C VAL A 287 15.65 10.73 -2.67
N ARG A 288 15.91 9.52 -3.17
CA ARG A 288 17.24 8.89 -3.07
C ARG A 288 18.34 9.72 -3.74
N SER A 289 18.03 10.37 -4.85
CA SER A 289 18.97 11.29 -5.50
C SER A 289 19.23 12.52 -4.64
N LEU A 290 18.16 13.13 -4.11
CA LEU A 290 18.18 14.38 -3.35
C LEU A 290 18.76 14.24 -1.94
N LEU A 291 18.83 13.02 -1.39
CA LEU A 291 19.56 12.74 -0.15
C LEU A 291 21.05 13.06 -0.24
N ARG A 292 21.61 13.18 -1.45
CA ARG A 292 22.99 13.64 -1.65
C ARG A 292 23.17 15.13 -1.41
N LYS A 293 22.10 15.90 -1.16
CA LYS A 293 22.13 17.35 -0.91
C LYS A 293 22.88 18.04 -2.05
N TYR A 294 23.86 18.88 -1.72
CA TYR A 294 24.69 19.62 -2.66
C TYR A 294 25.97 18.86 -3.05
N PHE A 295 25.93 17.53 -3.10
CA PHE A 295 27.08 16.70 -3.46
C PHE A 295 26.78 15.81 -4.67
N HIS A 296 27.74 15.69 -5.58
CA HIS A 296 27.71 14.66 -6.61
C HIS A 296 27.96 13.27 -6.01
N THR A 297 28.97 13.20 -5.14
CA THR A 297 29.33 12.02 -4.34
C THR A 297 29.22 12.40 -2.87
N TYR A 298 28.39 11.66 -2.13
CA TYR A 298 28.00 11.97 -0.76
C TYR A 298 29.19 12.33 0.12
N ASN A 299 29.20 13.54 0.69
CA ASN A 299 30.24 14.10 1.55
C ASN A 299 31.67 14.15 0.94
N LEU A 300 31.85 13.90 -0.36
CA LEU A 300 33.17 13.87 -1.01
C LEU A 300 33.37 14.99 -2.02
N LEU A 301 32.41 15.19 -2.94
CA LEU A 301 32.51 16.18 -4.01
C LEU A 301 31.31 17.13 -3.97
N PRO A 302 31.47 18.33 -3.39
CA PRO A 302 30.46 19.37 -3.43
C PRO A 302 30.17 19.81 -4.87
N ASP A 303 28.91 20.09 -5.16
CA ASP A 303 28.42 20.59 -6.43
C ASP A 303 28.07 22.07 -6.27
N PHE A 304 28.84 22.92 -6.96
CA PHE A 304 28.67 24.38 -6.96
C PHE A 304 27.98 24.89 -8.23
N THR A 305 27.44 23.99 -9.05
CA THR A 305 26.72 24.39 -10.26
C THR A 305 25.39 25.06 -9.90
N VAL A 306 24.91 25.92 -10.80
CA VAL A 306 23.60 26.60 -10.64
C VAL A 306 22.42 25.63 -10.60
N GLU A 307 22.62 24.42 -11.10
CA GLU A 307 21.62 23.34 -11.12
C GLU A 307 21.65 22.49 -9.83
N SER A 308 22.54 22.79 -8.88
CA SER A 308 22.62 22.09 -7.60
C SER A 308 21.58 22.64 -6.62
N PHE A 309 20.34 22.19 -6.77
CA PHE A 309 19.24 22.54 -5.86
C PHE A 309 18.29 21.37 -5.60
N THR A 310 17.55 21.47 -4.50
CA THR A 310 16.44 20.58 -4.22
C THR A 310 15.18 21.13 -4.88
N PRO A 311 14.60 20.43 -5.89
CA PRO A 311 13.40 20.90 -6.54
C PRO A 311 12.20 20.86 -5.58
N THR A 312 11.22 21.71 -5.84
CA THR A 312 9.93 21.60 -5.15
C THR A 312 9.26 20.27 -5.47
N LEU A 313 8.38 19.80 -4.58
CA LEU A 313 7.56 18.62 -4.82
C LEU A 313 6.76 18.77 -6.13
N SER A 314 6.20 19.94 -6.41
CA SER A 314 5.43 20.18 -7.63
C SER A 314 6.26 20.04 -8.90
N TYR A 315 7.48 20.59 -8.91
CA TYR A 315 8.40 20.46 -10.03
C TYR A 315 8.79 19.00 -10.28
N ALA A 316 9.19 18.29 -9.21
CA ALA A 316 9.53 16.87 -9.31
C ALA A 316 8.32 16.02 -9.73
N ALA A 317 7.12 16.31 -9.21
CA ALA A 317 5.90 15.58 -9.51
C ALA A 317 5.51 15.66 -10.98
N TRP A 318 5.72 16.79 -11.66
CA TRP A 318 5.50 16.90 -13.10
C TRP A 318 6.41 15.97 -13.90
N TRP A 319 7.69 15.93 -13.56
CA TRP A 319 8.65 15.02 -14.20
C TRP A 319 8.33 13.55 -13.92
N ILE A 320 8.03 13.21 -12.66
CA ILE A 320 7.63 11.84 -12.27
C ILE A 320 6.37 11.43 -13.04
N THR A 321 5.40 12.32 -13.17
CA THR A 321 4.16 12.07 -13.91
C THR A 321 4.46 11.86 -15.40
N GLY A 322 5.26 12.73 -16.01
CA GLY A 322 5.68 12.58 -17.41
C GLY A 322 6.39 11.24 -17.67
N ILE A 323 7.35 10.87 -16.82
CA ILE A 323 8.05 9.57 -16.91
C ILE A 323 7.08 8.40 -16.75
N THR A 324 6.16 8.49 -15.78
CA THR A 324 5.15 7.46 -15.52
C THR A 324 4.23 7.28 -16.73
N LEU A 325 3.77 8.37 -17.34
CA LEU A 325 2.93 8.33 -18.54
C LEU A 325 3.66 7.76 -19.74
N VAL A 326 4.92 8.15 -19.98
CA VAL A 326 5.74 7.58 -21.06
C VAL A 326 5.93 6.08 -20.85
N PHE A 327 6.27 5.64 -19.63
CA PHE A 327 6.40 4.22 -19.32
C PHE A 327 5.08 3.47 -19.57
N TYR A 328 3.96 4.03 -19.14
CA TYR A 328 2.63 3.47 -19.40
C TYR A 328 2.33 3.35 -20.88
N ILE A 329 2.59 4.39 -21.68
CA ILE A 329 2.35 4.37 -23.12
C ILE A 329 3.18 3.26 -23.77
N VAL A 330 4.45 3.12 -23.39
CA VAL A 330 5.33 2.07 -23.91
C VAL A 330 4.85 0.67 -23.52
N VAL A 331 4.49 0.45 -22.26
CA VAL A 331 3.98 -0.84 -21.78
C VAL A 331 2.63 -1.19 -22.41
N SER A 332 1.69 -0.25 -22.44
CA SER A 332 0.39 -0.44 -23.08
C SER A 332 0.53 -0.70 -24.58
N PHE A 333 1.44 0.00 -25.26
CA PHE A 333 1.77 -0.28 -26.66
C PHE A 333 2.34 -1.69 -26.84
N ALA A 334 3.30 -2.10 -26.00
CA ALA A 334 3.87 -3.44 -26.04
C ALA A 334 2.79 -4.51 -25.84
N ILE A 335 1.89 -4.34 -24.87
CA ILE A 335 0.76 -5.25 -24.62
C ILE A 335 -0.15 -5.31 -25.86
N VAL A 336 -0.51 -4.17 -26.44
CA VAL A 336 -1.35 -4.13 -27.66
C VAL A 336 -0.69 -4.83 -28.84
N VAL A 337 0.62 -4.66 -29.03
CA VAL A 337 1.38 -5.37 -30.07
C VAL A 337 1.34 -6.87 -29.82
N THR A 338 1.57 -7.32 -28.58
CA THR A 338 1.50 -8.76 -28.25
C THR A 338 0.11 -9.34 -28.46
N LEU A 339 -0.95 -8.60 -28.12
CA LEU A 339 -2.35 -8.99 -28.37
C LEU A 339 -2.64 -9.19 -29.86
N ARG A 340 -2.11 -8.33 -30.74
CA ARG A 340 -2.31 -8.44 -32.19
C ARG A 340 -1.58 -9.64 -32.81
N VAL A 341 -0.45 -10.04 -32.24
CA VAL A 341 0.33 -11.21 -32.70
C VAL A 341 -0.28 -12.52 -32.17
N ALA A 342 -0.95 -12.46 -31.00
CA ALA A 342 -1.66 -13.58 -30.39
C ALA A 342 -3.04 -13.89 -31.02
N ASP A 343 -3.36 -13.36 -32.21
CA ASP A 343 -4.44 -13.85 -33.09
C ASP A 343 -3.87 -14.88 -34.13
N PRO A 344 -3.33 -16.07 -33.77
CA PRO A 344 -3.09 -17.12 -34.73
C PRO A 344 -4.41 -17.86 -35.01
N LYS A 345 -4.69 -18.06 -36.30
CA LYS A 345 -5.74 -18.94 -36.84
C LYS A 345 -5.90 -20.21 -35.99
N LYS A 346 -7.15 -20.48 -35.55
CA LYS A 346 -7.71 -21.78 -35.09
C LYS A 346 -6.66 -22.88 -34.81
N GLY A 347 -6.36 -23.11 -33.54
CA GLY A 347 -5.51 -24.23 -33.13
C GLY A 347 -5.71 -24.64 -31.68
N HIS A 348 -6.70 -25.51 -31.45
CA HIS A 348 -6.82 -26.49 -30.37
C HIS A 348 -6.22 -26.14 -29.00
N ALA A 349 -7.08 -25.73 -28.05
CA ALA A 349 -6.85 -26.00 -26.63
C ALA A 349 -8.07 -26.77 -26.11
N ALA A 350 -7.81 -27.94 -25.54
CA ALA A 350 -8.82 -28.84 -24.99
C ALA A 350 -9.60 -28.16 -23.87
N GLU A 351 -10.90 -28.41 -23.82
CA GLU A 351 -11.83 -27.95 -22.78
C GLU A 351 -11.21 -28.08 -21.38
N ALA A 352 -10.79 -26.96 -20.80
CA ALA A 352 -10.39 -26.91 -19.41
C ALA A 352 -11.64 -27.10 -18.54
N ARG A 353 -11.84 -28.33 -18.06
CA ARG A 353 -12.86 -28.62 -17.05
C ARG A 353 -12.58 -27.78 -15.80
N PRO A 354 -13.60 -27.22 -15.13
CA PRO A 354 -13.42 -26.53 -13.87
C PRO A 354 -12.79 -27.49 -12.86
N VAL A 355 -11.59 -27.13 -12.37
CA VAL A 355 -10.96 -27.83 -11.25
C VAL A 355 -11.78 -27.49 -10.00
N PRO A 356 -12.44 -28.47 -9.35
CA PRO A 356 -13.04 -28.24 -8.05
C PRO A 356 -11.90 -27.89 -7.08
N ALA A 357 -12.04 -26.78 -6.34
CA ALA A 357 -11.15 -26.48 -5.24
C ALA A 357 -11.37 -27.53 -4.13
N GLY A 358 -10.55 -28.59 -4.17
CA GLY A 358 -10.60 -29.70 -3.23
C GLY A 358 -10.32 -31.03 -3.92
N ALA A 359 -9.05 -31.32 -4.20
CA ALA A 359 -8.56 -32.69 -4.37
C ALA A 359 -7.15 -32.74 -3.75
N GLU A 360 -7.12 -33.34 -2.55
CA GLU A 360 -6.01 -33.67 -1.65
C GLU A 360 -5.36 -32.55 -0.82
#